data_AF-G4ZVK1-F1
#
_entry.id   AF-G4ZVK1-F1
#
_cell.length_a   1.000
_cell.length_b   1.000
_cell.length_c   1.000
_cell.angle_alpha   90.00
_cell.angle_beta   90.00
_cell.angle_gamma   90.00
#
_symmetry.space_group_name_H-M   'P 1'
#
loop_
_entity.id
_entity.type
_entity.pdbx_description
1 polymer ?
#
loop_
_entity_poly.entity_id
_entity_poly.type
_entity_poly.pdbx_seq_one_letter_code
_entity_poly.pdbx_strand_id
1 'polypeptide(L)'
;MWSRLTEGLVDIVAPEEGQELAQGDDDQLWSRFAAVVAPPPAPAAASEAPGAPAGSEEDEQEQYICELERALLQRKKQNETLEKKVQELESRAGEERQLKRQLREQEVEIAQQKATIERLQTARNDAVTMQAEEGQESGTDRDRLVQELQQAQAEADTLAAQCQAHEKELVSLRDRVEELQAANETLQDDEREARSRAGEYEQGYMYLLAEIEKMKVVNEEEKATLMAKSEEHASSIDSQRLYELEARLTTSEADKAVAQQDAERLQRDLDALEGVLHQFQVDSKAQRERVASMEAELEQVKRELQSRQPLSEPREGEDNDLERVMEKLAKKTHECEQLREALESTATQYNSERDVLDKSLAAQLVVAYVDSDKKGEVLQLMARMMGFTEEQKRRVGIGYPIEGNGGGGLFSSIIGLVTPGEGGSAGTTIDPSTVEGKSFADMWSEFLLDEASKGR
;
A
#
# COMPACT_ATOMS: atom_id res chain seq x y z
N MET A 1 -27.84 -56.06 -37.86
CA MET A 1 -28.39 -54.89 -37.13
C MET A 1 -27.32 -54.33 -36.20
N TRP A 2 -26.26 -53.77 -36.78
CA TRP A 2 -25.18 -53.13 -36.02
C TRP A 2 -24.79 -51.86 -36.79
N SER A 3 -25.35 -50.73 -36.40
CA SER A 3 -24.93 -49.39 -36.83
C SER A 3 -25.58 -48.39 -35.87
N ARG A 4 -24.77 -47.86 -34.95
CA ARG A 4 -24.89 -46.58 -34.21
C ARG A 4 -24.32 -46.74 -32.79
N LEU A 5 -23.01 -46.52 -32.66
CA LEU A 5 -22.34 -45.94 -31.49
C LEU A 5 -20.85 -45.88 -31.81
N THR A 6 -20.50 -45.00 -32.75
CA THR A 6 -19.13 -44.53 -32.98
C THR A 6 -19.21 -43.01 -33.12
N GLU A 7 -19.31 -42.33 -31.99
CA GLU A 7 -18.96 -40.91 -31.88
C GLU A 7 -18.61 -40.65 -30.41
N GLY A 8 -17.36 -40.28 -30.16
CA GLY A 8 -16.88 -39.84 -28.86
C GLY A 8 -16.09 -40.87 -28.05
N LEU A 9 -14.97 -41.37 -28.57
CA LEU A 9 -13.83 -41.81 -27.74
C LEU A 9 -12.54 -41.91 -28.58
N VAL A 10 -12.08 -40.79 -29.14
CA VAL A 10 -10.72 -40.63 -29.66
C VAL A 10 -10.22 -39.25 -29.22
N ASP A 11 -9.49 -39.24 -28.11
CA ASP A 11 -8.27 -38.44 -27.85
C ASP A 11 -8.01 -38.36 -26.34
N ILE A 12 -7.40 -39.41 -25.80
CA ILE A 12 -6.52 -39.28 -24.63
C ILE A 12 -5.17 -39.80 -25.13
N VAL A 13 -4.48 -38.91 -25.83
CA VAL A 13 -3.06 -39.05 -26.16
C VAL A 13 -2.29 -38.77 -24.87
N ALA A 14 -1.50 -39.75 -24.44
CA ALA A 14 -0.44 -39.56 -23.45
C ALA A 14 0.62 -38.60 -24.00
N PRO A 15 1.21 -37.70 -23.21
CA PRO A 15 2.51 -37.17 -23.56
C PRO A 15 3.58 -38.16 -23.08
N GLU A 16 4.30 -38.72 -24.05
CA GLU A 16 5.62 -39.29 -23.84
C GLU A 16 6.62 -38.24 -23.34
N GLU A 17 7.67 -38.74 -22.72
CA GLU A 17 8.79 -38.05 -22.11
C GLU A 17 9.47 -37.00 -23.00
N GLY A 18 9.98 -35.94 -22.36
CA GLY A 18 11.18 -35.25 -22.80
C GLY A 18 10.99 -33.96 -23.58
N GLN A 19 10.56 -32.88 -22.92
CA GLN A 19 11.02 -31.55 -23.32
C GLN A 19 11.15 -30.62 -22.12
N GLU A 20 12.38 -30.21 -21.86
CA GLU A 20 12.75 -29.17 -20.91
C GLU A 20 12.01 -27.86 -21.26
N LEU A 21 10.94 -27.55 -20.53
CA LEU A 21 10.37 -26.22 -20.41
C LEU A 21 10.12 -25.96 -18.93
N ALA A 22 11.23 -25.75 -18.22
CA ALA A 22 11.26 -25.28 -16.85
C ALA A 22 10.80 -23.80 -16.77
N GLN A 23 10.19 -23.45 -15.63
CA GLN A 23 10.00 -22.10 -15.08
C GLN A 23 8.83 -21.21 -15.56
N GLY A 24 7.81 -21.74 -16.25
CA GLY A 24 6.65 -20.92 -16.67
C GLY A 24 5.35 -21.10 -15.87
N ASP A 25 5.05 -22.35 -15.47
CA ASP A 25 3.70 -22.71 -15.02
C ASP A 25 3.52 -22.69 -13.49
N ASP A 26 4.59 -22.86 -12.73
CA ASP A 26 4.53 -22.77 -11.27
C ASP A 26 4.17 -21.35 -10.82
N ASP A 27 4.75 -20.32 -11.44
CA ASP A 27 4.44 -18.92 -11.11
C ASP A 27 2.99 -18.54 -11.46
N GLN A 28 2.40 -19.16 -12.48
CA GLN A 28 0.99 -18.92 -12.83
C GLN A 28 0.03 -19.61 -11.87
N LEU A 29 0.37 -20.82 -11.39
CA LEU A 29 -0.43 -21.52 -10.39
C LEU A 29 -0.32 -20.83 -9.01
N TRP A 30 0.89 -20.36 -8.64
CA TRP A 30 1.11 -19.55 -7.45
C TRP A 30 0.42 -18.19 -7.51
N SER A 31 0.42 -17.53 -8.67
CA SER A 31 -0.30 -16.26 -8.85
C SER A 31 -1.82 -16.43 -8.76
N ARG A 32 -2.36 -17.55 -9.24
CA ARG A 32 -3.80 -17.88 -9.12
C ARG A 32 -4.18 -18.29 -7.71
N PHE A 33 -3.29 -18.92 -6.96
CA PHE A 33 -3.50 -19.21 -5.53
C PHE A 33 -3.38 -17.96 -4.66
N ALA A 34 -2.41 -17.07 -4.95
CA ALA A 34 -2.25 -15.80 -4.25
C ALA A 34 -3.46 -14.87 -4.46
N ALA A 35 -4.07 -14.87 -5.64
CA ALA A 35 -5.29 -14.12 -5.94
C ALA A 35 -6.56 -14.66 -5.23
N VAL A 36 -6.54 -15.90 -4.74
CA VAL A 36 -7.68 -16.55 -4.04
C VAL A 36 -7.51 -16.47 -2.52
N VAL A 37 -6.28 -16.29 -2.02
CA VAL A 37 -5.96 -16.31 -0.58
C VAL A 37 -5.61 -14.92 -0.02
N ALA A 38 -5.26 -13.94 -0.86
CA ALA A 38 -4.99 -12.58 -0.43
C ALA A 38 -6.18 -11.63 -0.68
N PRO A 39 -6.61 -10.82 0.31
CA PRO A 39 -7.49 -9.68 0.05
C PRO A 39 -6.74 -8.65 -0.81
N PRO A 40 -7.43 -7.86 -1.65
CA PRO A 40 -6.75 -6.92 -2.54
C PRO A 40 -5.96 -5.88 -1.73
N PRO A 41 -4.80 -5.41 -2.24
CA PRO A 41 -4.05 -4.36 -1.57
C PRO A 41 -4.91 -3.10 -1.51
N ALA A 42 -5.16 -2.62 -0.29
CA ALA A 42 -5.82 -1.34 -0.07
C ALA A 42 -5.05 -0.24 -0.83
N PRO A 43 -5.73 0.59 -1.65
CA PRO A 43 -5.07 1.74 -2.25
C PRO A 43 -4.63 2.69 -1.13
N ALA A 44 -3.31 2.90 -1.04
CA ALA A 44 -2.75 3.96 -0.23
C ALA A 44 -3.39 5.29 -0.65
N ALA A 45 -3.86 6.02 0.35
CA ALA A 45 -4.66 7.23 0.23
C ALA A 45 -4.10 8.24 -0.79
N ALA A 46 -4.87 8.47 -1.84
CA ALA A 46 -4.98 9.79 -2.47
C ALA A 46 -6.39 10.33 -2.17
N SER A 47 -6.38 11.54 -1.60
CA SER A 47 -7.49 12.41 -1.21
C SER A 47 -8.90 12.10 -1.71
N GLU A 48 -9.83 12.09 -0.74
CA GLU A 48 -11.21 12.58 -0.80
C GLU A 48 -11.88 12.69 -2.18
N ALA A 49 -12.79 11.75 -2.45
CA ALA A 49 -13.99 12.00 -3.25
C ALA A 49 -15.20 11.38 -2.50
N PRO A 50 -16.26 12.15 -2.20
CA PRO A 50 -17.42 11.64 -1.49
C PRO A 50 -18.37 10.94 -2.47
N GLY A 51 -18.52 9.62 -2.33
CA GLY A 51 -19.65 8.90 -2.91
C GLY A 51 -19.30 7.58 -3.59
N ALA A 52 -19.25 6.48 -2.82
CA ALA A 52 -19.51 5.12 -3.31
C ALA A 52 -20.01 4.26 -2.12
N PRO A 53 -20.90 3.28 -2.36
CA PRO A 53 -21.77 2.74 -1.31
C PRO A 53 -21.10 1.62 -0.52
N ALA A 54 -21.28 1.63 0.80
CA ALA A 54 -20.82 0.61 1.75
C ALA A 54 -21.48 -0.79 1.59
N GLY A 55 -22.08 -1.09 0.43
CA GLY A 55 -22.81 -2.35 0.19
C GLY A 55 -21.97 -3.47 -0.43
N SER A 56 -20.84 -3.17 -1.09
CA SER A 56 -20.13 -4.20 -1.88
C SER A 56 -19.38 -5.24 -1.05
N GLU A 57 -18.83 -4.88 0.11
CA GLU A 57 -18.07 -5.82 0.95
C GLU A 57 -18.99 -6.75 1.77
N GLU A 58 -20.14 -6.25 2.23
CA GLU A 58 -21.17 -7.08 2.88
C GLU A 58 -21.78 -8.07 1.87
N ASP A 59 -22.05 -7.64 0.64
CA ASP A 59 -22.58 -8.50 -0.43
C ASP A 59 -21.60 -9.62 -0.82
N GLU A 60 -20.28 -9.36 -0.82
CA GLU A 60 -19.24 -10.37 -1.11
C GLU A 60 -19.09 -11.39 0.03
N GLN A 61 -19.17 -10.95 1.28
CA GLN A 61 -19.15 -11.84 2.44
C GLN A 61 -20.41 -12.72 2.49
N GLU A 62 -21.58 -12.16 2.19
CA GLU A 62 -22.82 -12.93 2.10
C GLU A 62 -22.78 -13.96 0.97
N GLN A 63 -22.18 -13.62 -0.19
CA GLN A 63 -21.96 -14.58 -1.28
C GLN A 63 -21.04 -15.73 -0.85
N TYR A 64 -19.91 -15.42 -0.18
CA TYR A 64 -18.99 -16.44 0.30
C TYR A 64 -19.66 -17.39 1.32
N ILE A 65 -20.45 -16.83 2.24
CA ILE A 65 -21.22 -17.63 3.21
C ILE A 65 -22.22 -18.54 2.48
N CYS A 66 -22.95 -18.02 1.49
CA CYS A 66 -23.88 -18.81 0.69
C CYS A 66 -23.19 -19.96 -0.07
N GLU A 67 -21.99 -19.72 -0.62
CA GLU A 67 -21.20 -20.75 -1.29
C GLU A 67 -20.69 -21.81 -0.32
N LEU A 68 -20.24 -21.41 0.87
CA LEU A 68 -19.78 -22.31 1.92
C LEU A 68 -20.92 -23.20 2.44
N GLU A 69 -22.10 -22.63 2.67
CA GLU A 69 -23.30 -23.37 3.06
C GLU A 69 -23.71 -24.39 2.00
N ARG A 70 -23.63 -24.01 0.72
CA ARG A 70 -23.92 -24.91 -0.40
C ARG A 70 -22.92 -26.06 -0.48
N ALA A 71 -21.62 -25.79 -0.27
CA ALA A 71 -20.57 -26.79 -0.22
C ALA A 71 -20.74 -27.75 0.97
N LEU A 72 -21.09 -27.24 2.15
CA LEU A 72 -21.39 -28.04 3.34
C LEU A 72 -22.61 -28.95 3.13
N LEU A 73 -23.68 -28.43 2.52
CA LEU A 73 -24.86 -29.22 2.16
C LEU A 73 -24.53 -30.32 1.15
N GLN A 74 -23.67 -30.03 0.17
CA GLN A 74 -23.23 -31.02 -0.80
C GLN A 74 -22.39 -32.12 -0.16
N ARG A 75 -21.44 -31.77 0.72
CA ARG A 75 -20.67 -32.76 1.50
C ARG A 75 -21.56 -33.59 2.41
N LYS A 76 -22.56 -32.98 3.06
CA LYS A 76 -23.52 -33.71 3.89
C LYS A 76 -24.30 -34.76 3.07
N LYS A 77 -24.79 -34.39 1.88
CA LYS A 77 -25.45 -35.35 0.97
C LYS A 77 -24.53 -36.47 0.51
N GLN A 78 -23.26 -36.16 0.24
CA GLN A 78 -22.26 -37.17 -0.11
C GLN A 78 -22.00 -38.13 1.06
N ASN A 79 -21.86 -37.62 2.29
CA ASN A 79 -21.69 -38.44 3.48
C ASN A 79 -22.91 -39.34 3.74
N GLU A 80 -24.14 -38.81 3.66
CA GLU A 80 -25.36 -39.62 3.78
C GLU A 80 -25.42 -40.72 2.71
N THR A 81 -24.90 -40.46 1.50
CA THR A 81 -24.83 -41.47 0.43
C THR A 81 -23.77 -42.53 0.72
N LEU A 82 -22.61 -42.14 1.25
CA LEU A 82 -21.55 -43.05 1.66
C LEU A 82 -21.99 -43.93 2.84
N GLU A 83 -22.66 -43.36 3.83
CA GLU A 83 -23.22 -44.10 4.98
C GLU A 83 -24.20 -45.19 4.53
N LYS A 84 -25.09 -44.87 3.57
CA LYS A 84 -25.99 -45.88 2.97
C LYS A 84 -25.21 -46.99 2.27
N LYS A 85 -24.17 -46.65 1.49
CA LYS A 85 -23.32 -47.64 0.83
C LYS A 85 -22.57 -48.53 1.82
N VAL A 86 -22.10 -47.98 2.94
CA VAL A 86 -21.45 -48.75 3.99
C VAL A 86 -22.44 -49.75 4.61
N GLN A 87 -23.66 -49.32 4.92
CA GLN A 87 -24.70 -50.21 5.45
C GLN A 87 -25.06 -51.35 4.46
N GLU A 88 -25.13 -51.05 3.16
CA GLU A 88 -25.35 -52.06 2.10
C GLU A 88 -24.17 -53.04 1.97
N LEU A 89 -22.93 -52.58 2.12
CA LEU A 89 -21.75 -53.46 2.09
C LEU A 89 -21.68 -54.33 3.34
N GLU A 90 -22.05 -53.80 4.51
CA GLU A 90 -22.11 -54.56 5.76
C GLU A 90 -23.19 -55.66 5.71
N SER A 91 -24.37 -55.37 5.15
CA SER A 91 -25.42 -56.38 4.98
C SER A 91 -24.98 -57.48 4.01
N ARG A 92 -24.38 -57.10 2.88
CA ARG A 92 -23.84 -58.04 1.88
C ARG A 92 -22.71 -58.92 2.45
N ALA A 93 -21.82 -58.35 3.27
CA ALA A 93 -20.80 -59.12 3.98
C ALA A 93 -21.41 -60.09 5.01
N GLY A 94 -22.51 -59.70 5.66
CA GLY A 94 -23.29 -60.58 6.52
C GLY A 94 -23.88 -61.79 5.78
N GLU A 95 -24.50 -61.55 4.62
CA GLU A 95 -25.03 -62.59 3.73
C GLU A 95 -23.92 -63.52 3.23
N GLU A 96 -22.77 -62.98 2.81
CA GLU A 96 -21.62 -63.78 2.36
C GLU A 96 -21.10 -64.70 3.49
N ARG A 97 -21.02 -64.20 4.72
CA ARG A 97 -20.64 -65.02 5.90
C ARG A 97 -21.67 -66.10 6.20
N GLN A 98 -22.95 -65.89 5.89
CA GLN A 98 -23.99 -66.89 6.07
C GLN A 98 -23.91 -67.97 4.99
N LEU A 99 -23.73 -67.59 3.72
CA LEU A 99 -23.51 -68.51 2.62
C LEU A 99 -22.26 -69.38 2.82
N LYS A 100 -21.15 -68.80 3.29
CA LYS A 100 -19.94 -69.56 3.64
C LYS A 100 -20.17 -70.59 4.74
N ARG A 101 -21.05 -70.30 5.71
CA ARG A 101 -21.42 -71.27 6.75
C ARG A 101 -22.25 -72.40 6.17
N GLN A 102 -23.26 -72.09 5.35
CA GLN A 102 -24.08 -73.09 4.68
C GLN A 102 -23.27 -74.00 3.75
N LEU A 103 -22.30 -73.44 3.02
CA LEU A 103 -21.41 -74.23 2.16
C LEU A 103 -20.57 -75.23 2.96
N ARG A 104 -20.00 -74.81 4.09
CA ARG A 104 -19.25 -75.70 4.99
C ARG A 104 -20.11 -76.81 5.57
N GLU A 105 -21.37 -76.51 5.91
CA GLU A 105 -22.33 -77.51 6.39
C GLU A 105 -22.61 -78.56 5.30
N GLN A 106 -22.86 -78.12 4.06
CA GLN A 106 -23.06 -79.01 2.92
C GLN A 106 -21.81 -79.85 2.59
N GLU A 107 -20.61 -79.27 2.68
CA GLU A 107 -19.35 -80.01 2.50
C GLU A 107 -19.19 -81.15 3.51
N VAL A 108 -19.57 -80.91 4.76
CA VAL A 108 -19.54 -81.95 5.82
C VAL A 108 -20.58 -83.05 5.54
N GLU A 109 -21.79 -82.69 5.11
CA GLU A 109 -22.82 -83.67 4.73
C GLU A 109 -22.38 -84.54 3.55
N ILE A 110 -21.78 -83.94 2.52
CA ILE A 110 -21.25 -84.66 1.36
C ILE A 110 -20.12 -85.61 1.78
N ALA A 111 -19.22 -85.18 2.67
CA ALA A 111 -18.16 -86.05 3.19
C ALA A 111 -18.73 -87.26 3.97
N GLN A 112 -19.78 -87.05 4.77
CA GLN A 112 -20.45 -88.14 5.49
C GLN A 112 -21.16 -89.12 4.56
N GLN A 113 -21.82 -88.62 3.50
CA GLN A 113 -22.45 -89.46 2.48
C GLN A 113 -21.41 -90.29 1.72
N LYS A 114 -20.29 -89.68 1.30
CA LYS A 114 -19.18 -90.40 0.66
C LYS A 114 -18.64 -91.54 1.52
N ALA A 115 -18.39 -91.29 2.80
CA ALA A 115 -17.93 -92.32 3.74
C ALA A 115 -18.96 -93.46 3.93
N THR A 116 -20.25 -93.17 3.79
CA THR A 116 -21.31 -94.19 3.88
C THR A 116 -21.37 -95.05 2.62
N ILE A 117 -21.23 -94.44 1.44
CA ILE A 117 -21.16 -95.15 0.16
C ILE A 117 -19.94 -96.07 0.13
N GLU A 118 -18.79 -95.60 0.60
CA GLU A 118 -17.56 -96.40 0.66
C GLU A 118 -17.74 -97.65 1.54
N ARG A 119 -18.38 -97.51 2.71
CA ARG A 119 -18.71 -98.66 3.59
C ARG A 119 -19.63 -99.68 2.91
N LEU A 120 -20.63 -99.21 2.18
CA LEU A 120 -21.56 -100.07 1.45
C LEU A 120 -20.86 -100.79 0.28
N GLN A 121 -19.91 -100.12 -0.38
CA GLN A 121 -19.10 -100.72 -1.45
C GLN A 121 -18.16 -101.80 -0.90
N THR A 122 -17.52 -101.58 0.26
CA THR A 122 -16.72 -102.63 0.92
C THR A 122 -17.57 -103.83 1.32
N ALA A 123 -18.76 -103.60 1.90
CA ALA A 123 -19.67 -104.70 2.26
C ALA A 123 -20.18 -105.49 1.04
N ARG A 124 -20.39 -104.82 -0.10
CA ARG A 124 -20.73 -105.49 -1.37
C ARG A 124 -19.58 -106.36 -1.87
N ASN A 125 -18.35 -105.87 -1.81
CA ASN A 125 -17.17 -106.61 -2.26
C ASN A 125 -16.89 -107.84 -1.37
N ASP A 126 -17.17 -107.74 -0.07
CA ASP A 126 -17.09 -108.85 0.89
C ASP A 126 -18.19 -109.90 0.66
N ALA A 127 -19.38 -109.48 0.23
CA ALA A 127 -20.47 -110.40 -0.11
C ALA A 127 -20.22 -111.16 -1.43
N VAL A 128 -19.60 -110.51 -2.43
CA VAL A 128 -19.24 -111.12 -3.72
C VAL A 128 -18.09 -112.13 -3.56
N THR A 129 -17.15 -111.91 -2.63
CA THR A 129 -16.09 -112.88 -2.32
C THR A 129 -16.61 -114.14 -1.62
N MET A 130 -17.73 -114.06 -0.89
CA MET A 130 -18.36 -115.21 -0.23
C MET A 130 -19.28 -116.03 -1.15
N GLN A 131 -19.67 -115.50 -2.32
CA GLN A 131 -20.48 -116.23 -3.32
C GLN A 131 -19.63 -117.01 -4.35
N ALA A 132 -18.30 -116.97 -4.25
CA ALA A 132 -17.39 -117.63 -5.19
C ALA A 132 -17.12 -119.12 -4.88
N GLU A 133 -17.71 -119.71 -3.84
CA GLU A 133 -17.40 -121.08 -3.38
C GLU A 133 -18.54 -122.12 -3.48
N GLU A 134 -19.67 -121.85 -4.14
CA GLU A 134 -20.69 -122.90 -4.37
C GLU A 134 -21.02 -123.06 -5.87
N GLY A 135 -20.67 -124.24 -6.39
CA GLY A 135 -20.84 -124.63 -7.78
C GLY A 135 -22.01 -125.58 -8.02
N GLN A 136 -22.39 -125.60 -9.31
CA GLN A 136 -23.30 -126.47 -10.04
C GLN A 136 -24.81 -126.22 -9.89
N GLU A 137 -25.44 -125.78 -11.00
CA GLU A 137 -26.56 -126.49 -11.63
C GLU A 137 -26.84 -125.99 -13.07
N SER A 138 -27.46 -126.90 -13.85
CA SER A 138 -28.36 -126.79 -15.01
C SER A 138 -28.22 -125.70 -16.10
N GLY A 139 -28.53 -126.08 -17.36
CA GLY A 139 -28.52 -125.18 -18.52
C GLY A 139 -29.46 -123.96 -18.44
N THR A 140 -30.45 -123.97 -17.54
CA THR A 140 -31.29 -122.79 -17.19
C THR A 140 -30.55 -121.78 -16.31
N ASP A 141 -29.62 -122.24 -15.47
CA ASP A 141 -28.80 -121.38 -14.61
C ASP A 141 -27.66 -120.76 -15.42
N ARG A 142 -27.19 -121.44 -16.48
CA ARG A 142 -26.27 -120.82 -17.45
C ARG A 142 -26.91 -119.62 -18.14
N ASP A 143 -28.15 -119.75 -18.61
CA ASP A 143 -28.85 -118.63 -19.26
C ASP A 143 -29.16 -117.49 -18.26
N ARG A 144 -29.50 -117.84 -17.01
CA ARG A 144 -29.66 -116.88 -15.91
C ARG A 144 -28.36 -116.16 -15.56
N LEU A 145 -27.25 -116.88 -15.46
CA LEU A 145 -25.91 -116.32 -15.23
C LEU A 145 -25.48 -115.43 -16.39
N VAL A 146 -25.81 -115.79 -17.64
CA VAL A 146 -25.55 -114.93 -18.80
C VAL A 146 -26.38 -113.64 -18.72
N GLN A 147 -27.64 -113.73 -18.30
CA GLN A 147 -28.49 -112.55 -18.10
C GLN A 147 -28.00 -111.67 -16.94
N GLU A 148 -27.60 -112.27 -15.82
CA GLU A 148 -27.02 -111.57 -14.66
C GLU A 148 -25.67 -110.92 -15.04
N LEU A 149 -24.84 -111.58 -15.86
CA LEU A 149 -23.59 -111.02 -16.37
C LEU A 149 -23.85 -109.86 -17.35
N GLN A 150 -24.85 -109.97 -18.22
CA GLN A 150 -25.26 -108.88 -19.10
C GLN A 150 -25.81 -107.68 -18.31
N GLN A 151 -26.59 -107.93 -17.26
CA GLN A 151 -27.10 -106.89 -16.38
C GLN A 151 -25.95 -106.23 -15.59
N ALA A 152 -25.06 -107.02 -15.01
CA ALA A 152 -23.88 -106.51 -14.31
C ALA A 152 -22.95 -105.73 -15.25
N GLN A 153 -22.83 -106.15 -16.51
CA GLN A 153 -22.08 -105.42 -17.53
C GLN A 153 -22.74 -104.08 -17.87
N ALA A 154 -24.07 -104.03 -18.05
CA ALA A 154 -24.79 -102.78 -18.27
C ALA A 154 -24.69 -101.85 -17.05
N GLU A 155 -24.76 -102.38 -15.83
CA GLU A 155 -24.55 -101.63 -14.59
C GLU A 155 -23.10 -101.10 -14.49
N ALA A 156 -22.10 -101.90 -14.87
CA ALA A 156 -20.71 -101.46 -14.92
C ALA A 156 -20.49 -100.35 -15.96
N ASP A 157 -21.09 -100.46 -17.14
CA ASP A 157 -20.99 -99.46 -18.20
C ASP A 157 -21.67 -98.13 -17.79
N THR A 158 -22.82 -98.20 -17.11
CA THR A 158 -23.49 -97.00 -16.59
C THR A 158 -22.70 -96.32 -15.47
N LEU A 159 -22.11 -97.09 -14.55
CA LEU A 159 -21.22 -96.57 -13.52
C LEU A 159 -19.95 -95.97 -14.14
N ALA A 160 -19.36 -96.61 -15.15
CA ALA A 160 -18.20 -96.08 -15.86
C ALA A 160 -18.51 -94.74 -16.53
N ALA A 161 -19.70 -94.60 -17.15
CA ALA A 161 -20.13 -93.33 -17.73
C ALA A 161 -20.32 -92.23 -16.66
N GLN A 162 -20.87 -92.58 -15.49
CA GLN A 162 -21.00 -91.66 -14.37
C GLN A 162 -19.63 -91.23 -13.80
N CYS A 163 -18.69 -92.16 -13.64
CA CYS A 163 -17.32 -91.85 -13.24
C CYS A 163 -16.65 -90.89 -14.23
N GLN A 164 -16.80 -91.12 -15.54
CA GLN A 164 -16.26 -90.21 -16.55
C GLN A 164 -16.93 -88.83 -16.53
N ALA A 165 -18.23 -88.74 -16.22
CA ALA A 165 -18.90 -87.46 -16.07
C ALA A 165 -18.37 -86.69 -14.85
N HIS A 166 -18.23 -87.35 -13.70
CA HIS A 166 -17.66 -86.75 -12.50
C HIS A 166 -16.19 -86.37 -12.65
N GLU A 167 -15.39 -87.16 -13.38
CA GLU A 167 -14.00 -86.79 -13.70
C GLU A 167 -13.93 -85.49 -14.50
N LYS A 168 -14.82 -85.30 -15.49
CA LYS A 168 -14.90 -84.05 -16.26
C LYS A 168 -15.33 -82.87 -15.40
N GLU A 169 -16.27 -83.07 -14.48
CA GLU A 169 -16.70 -82.05 -13.51
C GLU A 169 -15.57 -81.68 -12.53
N LEU A 170 -14.79 -82.66 -12.07
CA LEU A 170 -13.65 -82.41 -11.19
C LEU A 170 -12.54 -81.62 -11.90
N VAL A 171 -12.31 -81.89 -13.18
CA VAL A 171 -11.38 -81.10 -14.00
C VAL A 171 -11.89 -79.67 -14.17
N SER A 172 -13.16 -79.47 -14.54
CA SER A 172 -13.69 -78.11 -14.72
C SER A 172 -13.73 -77.29 -13.42
N LEU A 173 -14.01 -77.94 -12.28
CA LEU A 173 -13.92 -77.30 -10.96
C LEU A 173 -12.48 -76.96 -10.59
N ARG A 174 -11.50 -77.82 -10.93
CA ARG A 174 -10.08 -77.53 -10.71
C ARG A 174 -9.64 -76.31 -11.52
N ASP A 175 -9.94 -76.28 -12.82
CA ASP A 175 -9.62 -75.15 -13.69
C ASP A 175 -10.23 -73.86 -13.14
N ARG A 176 -11.48 -73.93 -12.65
CA ARG A 176 -12.15 -72.79 -12.03
C ARG A 176 -11.48 -72.31 -10.74
N VAL A 177 -10.98 -73.23 -9.92
CA VAL A 177 -10.24 -72.89 -8.70
C VAL A 177 -8.91 -72.21 -9.07
N GLU A 178 -8.20 -72.70 -10.09
CA GLU A 178 -6.95 -72.09 -10.57
C GLU A 178 -7.19 -70.68 -11.11
N GLU A 179 -8.26 -70.46 -11.89
CA GLU A 179 -8.67 -69.13 -12.34
C GLU A 179 -8.96 -68.17 -11.18
N LEU A 180 -9.71 -68.63 -10.17
CA LEU A 180 -10.03 -67.82 -9.00
C LEU A 180 -8.81 -67.55 -8.13
N GLN A 181 -7.84 -68.46 -8.08
CA GLN A 181 -6.56 -68.24 -7.40
C GLN A 181 -5.76 -67.16 -8.11
N ALA A 182 -5.60 -67.24 -9.43
CA ALA A 182 -4.93 -66.21 -10.22
C ALA A 182 -5.61 -64.83 -10.07
N ALA A 183 -6.94 -64.78 -10.10
CA ALA A 183 -7.69 -63.53 -9.89
C ALA A 183 -7.53 -62.97 -8.47
N ASN A 184 -7.39 -63.82 -7.44
CA ASN A 184 -7.10 -63.36 -6.09
C ASN A 184 -5.68 -62.81 -5.96
N GLU A 185 -4.71 -63.41 -6.63
CA GLU A 185 -3.33 -62.92 -6.65
C GLU A 185 -3.25 -61.52 -7.28
N THR A 186 -3.90 -61.31 -8.43
CA THR A 186 -3.95 -59.99 -9.08
C THR A 186 -4.62 -58.95 -8.20
N LEU A 187 -5.73 -59.29 -7.53
CA LEU A 187 -6.42 -58.37 -6.62
C LEU A 187 -5.55 -58.02 -5.39
N GLN A 188 -4.74 -58.95 -4.90
CA GLN A 188 -3.80 -58.68 -3.82
C GLN A 188 -2.67 -57.74 -4.27
N ASP A 189 -2.17 -57.90 -5.49
CA ASP A 189 -1.17 -57.00 -6.07
C ASP A 189 -1.74 -55.59 -6.24
N ASP A 190 -2.95 -55.46 -6.79
CA ASP A 190 -3.65 -54.18 -6.92
C ASP A 190 -3.86 -53.51 -5.54
N GLU A 191 -4.21 -54.30 -4.51
CA GLU A 191 -4.38 -53.80 -3.15
C GLU A 191 -3.05 -53.32 -2.55
N ARG A 192 -1.94 -54.02 -2.80
CA ARG A 192 -0.59 -53.59 -2.38
C ARG A 192 -0.19 -52.29 -3.07
N GLU A 193 -0.42 -52.17 -4.37
CA GLU A 193 -0.10 -50.95 -5.12
C GLU A 193 -0.96 -49.77 -4.66
N ALA A 194 -2.27 -49.98 -4.46
CA ALA A 194 -3.16 -48.96 -3.93
C ALA A 194 -2.72 -48.47 -2.54
N ARG A 195 -2.29 -49.39 -1.66
CA ARG A 195 -1.71 -49.03 -0.35
C ARG A 195 -0.40 -48.26 -0.48
N SER A 196 0.48 -48.64 -1.41
CA SER A 196 1.74 -47.92 -1.67
C SER A 196 1.45 -46.48 -2.10
N ARG A 197 0.57 -46.30 -3.09
CA ARG A 197 0.15 -44.97 -3.58
C ARG A 197 -0.52 -44.15 -2.49
N ALA A 198 -1.37 -44.74 -1.66
CA ALA A 198 -1.96 -44.07 -0.52
C ALA A 198 -0.89 -43.57 0.47
N GLY A 199 0.12 -44.39 0.77
CA GLY A 199 1.25 -44.00 1.63
C GLY A 199 2.08 -42.84 1.05
N GLU A 200 2.31 -42.83 -0.26
CA GLU A 200 3.00 -41.72 -0.95
C GLU A 200 2.21 -40.41 -0.84
N TYR A 201 0.89 -40.44 -1.03
CA TYR A 201 0.04 -39.26 -0.85
C TYR A 201 0.03 -38.79 0.60
N GLU A 202 -0.10 -39.70 1.57
CA GLU A 202 -0.04 -39.37 3.00
C GLU A 202 1.29 -38.69 3.36
N GLN A 203 2.41 -39.22 2.85
CA GLN A 203 3.73 -38.62 3.04
C GLN A 203 3.83 -37.24 2.39
N GLY A 204 3.28 -37.07 1.18
CA GLY A 204 3.21 -35.78 0.51
C GLY A 204 2.40 -34.74 1.28
N TYR A 205 1.24 -35.12 1.84
CA TYR A 205 0.43 -34.25 2.69
C TYR A 205 1.16 -33.87 3.98
N MET A 206 1.88 -34.80 4.60
CA MET A 206 2.67 -34.54 5.80
C MET A 206 3.80 -33.54 5.52
N TYR A 207 4.51 -33.70 4.39
CA TYR A 207 5.54 -32.75 3.98
C TYR A 207 4.97 -31.36 3.71
N LEU A 208 3.85 -31.28 2.98
CA LEU A 208 3.20 -30.01 2.68
C LEU A 208 2.71 -29.31 3.96
N LEU A 209 2.15 -30.05 4.91
CA LEU A 209 1.76 -29.50 6.22
C LEU A 209 2.96 -28.96 6.99
N ALA A 210 4.07 -29.69 7.02
CA ALA A 210 5.30 -29.23 7.68
C ALA A 210 5.87 -27.96 7.02
N GLU A 211 5.84 -27.85 5.69
CA GLU A 211 6.30 -26.65 5.00
C GLU A 211 5.34 -25.47 5.24
N ILE A 212 4.02 -25.71 5.29
CA ILE A 212 3.04 -24.67 5.67
C ILE A 212 3.28 -24.18 7.10
N GLU A 213 3.54 -25.08 8.05
CA GLU A 213 3.86 -24.70 9.43
C GLU A 213 5.15 -23.88 9.51
N LYS A 214 6.19 -24.28 8.79
CA LYS A 214 7.44 -23.53 8.69
C LYS A 214 7.22 -22.13 8.09
N MET A 215 6.46 -22.03 7.00
CA MET A 215 6.12 -20.74 6.38
C MET A 215 5.29 -19.86 7.31
N LYS A 216 4.38 -20.44 8.11
CA LYS A 216 3.64 -19.69 9.14
C LYS A 216 4.57 -19.11 10.19
N VAL A 217 5.52 -19.90 10.71
CA VAL A 217 6.50 -19.42 11.69
C VAL A 217 7.33 -18.27 11.13
N VAL A 218 7.86 -18.42 9.91
CA VAL A 218 8.65 -17.36 9.25
C VAL A 218 7.80 -16.10 9.05
N ASN A 219 6.54 -16.22 8.61
CA ASN A 219 5.65 -15.09 8.43
C ASN A 219 5.31 -14.39 9.77
N GLU A 220 5.10 -15.17 10.84
CA GLU A 220 4.89 -14.61 12.19
C GLU A 220 6.11 -13.84 12.69
N GLU A 221 7.32 -14.37 12.45
CA GLU A 221 8.58 -13.68 12.75
C GLU A 221 8.75 -12.40 11.91
N GLU A 222 8.53 -12.46 10.60
CA GLU A 222 8.58 -11.29 9.71
C GLU A 222 7.59 -10.21 10.14
N LYS A 223 6.34 -10.60 10.45
CA LYS A 223 5.32 -9.68 10.98
C LYS A 223 5.77 -9.04 12.29
N ALA A 224 6.35 -9.81 13.22
CA ALA A 224 6.87 -9.27 14.47
C ALA A 224 8.01 -8.26 14.22
N THR A 225 8.92 -8.55 13.29
CA THR A 225 9.99 -7.60 12.93
C THR A 225 9.48 -6.34 12.26
N LEU A 226 8.44 -6.43 11.42
CA LEU A 226 7.81 -5.27 10.80
C LEU A 226 7.09 -4.40 11.83
N MET A 227 6.37 -5.02 12.77
CA MET A 227 5.73 -4.31 13.89
C MET A 227 6.78 -3.58 14.73
N ALA A 228 7.87 -4.25 15.13
CA ALA A 228 8.95 -3.63 15.89
C ALA A 228 9.59 -2.44 15.15
N LYS A 229 9.90 -2.59 13.85
CA LYS A 229 10.41 -1.47 13.03
C LYS A 229 9.41 -0.32 12.92
N SER A 230 8.12 -0.63 12.77
CA SER A 230 7.08 0.41 12.70
C SER A 230 6.96 1.19 14.02
N GLU A 231 7.08 0.50 15.16
CA GLU A 231 7.10 1.12 16.49
C GLU A 231 8.37 1.96 16.70
N GLU A 232 9.53 1.49 16.25
CA GLU A 232 10.77 2.27 16.25
C GLU A 232 10.63 3.55 15.42
N HIS A 233 10.08 3.46 14.20
CA HIS A 233 9.83 4.64 13.37
C HIS A 233 8.82 5.61 14.00
N ALA A 234 7.74 5.12 14.60
CA ALA A 234 6.77 5.95 15.32
C ALA A 234 7.42 6.67 16.51
N SER A 235 8.20 5.94 17.32
CA SER A 235 8.94 6.52 18.45
C SER A 235 9.98 7.54 18.01
N SER A 236 10.64 7.33 16.86
CA SER A 236 11.57 8.29 16.26
C SER A 236 10.84 9.57 15.84
N ILE A 237 9.68 9.47 15.20
CA ILE A 237 8.88 10.65 14.81
C ILE A 237 8.44 11.43 16.06
N ASP A 238 7.97 10.73 17.09
CA ASP A 238 7.56 11.39 18.33
C ASP A 238 8.74 12.04 19.06
N SER A 239 9.91 11.42 19.04
CA SER A 239 11.14 12.03 19.58
C SER A 239 11.53 13.30 18.82
N GLN A 240 11.43 13.32 17.49
CA GLN A 240 11.70 14.51 16.67
C GLN A 240 10.70 15.63 16.99
N ARG A 241 9.40 15.30 17.10
CA ARG A 241 8.37 16.26 17.51
C ARG A 241 8.62 16.84 18.90
N LEU A 242 9.08 16.02 19.84
CA LEU A 242 9.46 16.49 21.17
C LEU A 242 10.62 17.49 21.10
N TYR A 243 11.66 17.20 20.32
CA TYR A 243 12.78 18.13 20.12
C TYR A 243 12.35 19.44 19.45
N GLU A 244 11.48 19.38 18.43
CA GLU A 244 10.94 20.59 17.79
C GLU A 244 10.10 21.43 18.75
N LEU A 245 9.26 20.79 19.57
CA LEU A 245 8.46 21.47 20.58
C LEU A 245 9.33 22.09 21.67
N GLU A 246 10.36 21.39 22.12
CA GLU A 246 11.33 21.90 23.09
C GLU A 246 12.09 23.11 22.52
N ALA A 247 12.55 23.04 21.27
CA ALA A 247 13.16 24.17 20.59
C ALA A 247 12.21 25.37 20.51
N ARG A 248 10.95 25.16 20.09
CA ARG A 248 9.94 26.24 20.04
C ARG A 248 9.63 26.84 21.41
N LEU A 249 9.58 26.00 22.44
CA LEU A 249 9.39 26.46 23.81
C LEU A 249 10.55 27.35 24.24
N THR A 250 11.80 26.92 24.04
CA THR A 250 12.98 27.72 24.40
C THR A 250 13.03 29.06 23.65
N THR A 251 12.67 29.09 22.37
CA THR A 251 12.59 30.36 21.61
C THR A 251 11.49 31.26 22.15
N SER A 252 10.32 30.71 22.48
CA SER A 252 9.21 31.48 23.04
C SER A 252 9.53 32.01 24.44
N GLU A 253 10.26 31.25 25.25
CA GLU A 253 10.75 31.69 26.56
C GLU A 253 11.76 32.83 26.44
N ALA A 254 12.66 32.78 25.44
CA ALA A 254 13.59 33.86 25.16
C ALA A 254 12.85 35.14 24.70
N ASP A 255 11.90 35.03 23.78
CA ASP A 255 11.09 36.17 23.32
C ASP A 255 10.30 36.80 24.48
N LYS A 256 9.73 35.98 25.36
CA LYS A 256 9.05 36.45 26.57
C LYS A 256 10.01 37.21 27.48
N ALA A 257 11.24 36.72 27.68
CA ALA A 257 12.23 37.40 28.52
C ALA A 257 12.63 38.77 27.94
N VAL A 258 12.80 38.87 26.62
CA VAL A 258 13.07 40.14 25.93
C VAL A 258 11.89 41.11 26.09
N ALA A 259 10.66 40.65 25.85
CA ALA A 259 9.47 41.49 26.02
C ALA A 259 9.30 41.97 27.47
N GLN A 260 9.66 41.15 28.46
CA GLN A 260 9.69 41.56 29.88
C GLN A 260 10.74 42.64 30.13
N GLN A 261 11.97 42.48 29.60
CA GLN A 261 13.02 43.48 29.74
C GLN A 261 12.63 44.82 29.09
N ASP A 262 12.00 44.79 27.92
CA ASP A 262 11.50 45.98 27.23
C ASP A 262 10.37 46.65 28.01
N ALA A 263 9.44 45.88 28.57
CA ALA A 263 8.38 46.42 29.43
C ALA A 263 8.96 47.09 30.68
N GLU A 264 9.95 46.48 31.34
CA GLU A 264 10.64 47.10 32.48
C GLU A 264 11.39 48.38 32.08
N ARG A 265 12.01 48.40 30.90
CA ARG A 265 12.69 49.60 30.39
C ARG A 265 11.69 50.73 30.17
N LEU A 266 10.57 50.45 29.49
CA LEU A 266 9.51 51.43 29.27
C LEU A 266 8.92 51.93 30.58
N GLN A 267 8.78 51.05 31.59
CA GLN A 267 8.33 51.47 32.92
C GLN A 267 9.31 52.46 33.56
N ARG A 268 10.63 52.19 33.51
CA ARG A 268 11.64 53.12 34.02
C ARG A 268 11.62 54.46 33.28
N ASP A 269 11.42 54.44 31.96
CA ASP A 269 11.33 55.66 31.14
C ASP A 269 10.07 56.47 31.49
N LEU A 270 8.93 55.81 31.75
CA LEU A 270 7.70 56.45 32.24
C LEU A 270 7.91 57.09 33.60
N ASP A 271 8.46 56.35 34.57
CA ASP A 271 8.73 56.86 35.93
C ASP A 271 9.66 58.09 35.88
N ALA A 272 10.67 58.07 35.00
CA ALA A 272 11.58 59.20 34.79
C ALA A 272 10.85 60.42 34.19
N LEU A 273 9.98 60.20 33.21
CA LEU A 273 9.19 61.26 32.59
C LEU A 273 8.19 61.87 33.58
N GLU A 274 7.55 61.05 34.41
CA GLU A 274 6.69 61.50 35.52
C GLU A 274 7.50 62.38 36.50
N GLY A 275 8.73 61.98 36.82
CA GLY A 275 9.65 62.78 37.63
C GLY A 275 9.98 64.14 37.00
N VAL A 276 10.33 64.18 35.71
CA VAL A 276 10.60 65.44 34.98
C VAL A 276 9.35 66.33 34.92
N LEU A 277 8.17 65.75 34.68
CA LEU A 277 6.91 66.47 34.65
C LEU A 277 6.61 67.10 36.01
N HIS A 278 6.80 66.36 37.10
CA HIS A 278 6.66 66.88 38.45
C HIS A 278 7.65 68.02 38.73
N GLN A 279 8.91 67.87 38.35
CA GLN A 279 9.91 68.93 38.52
C GLN A 279 9.54 70.19 37.72
N PHE A 280 9.13 70.04 36.46
CA PHE A 280 8.66 71.15 35.63
C PHE A 280 7.43 71.84 36.23
N GLN A 281 6.48 71.08 36.81
CA GLN A 281 5.33 71.66 37.50
C GLN A 281 5.75 72.48 38.73
N VAL A 282 6.74 72.01 39.50
CA VAL A 282 7.29 72.74 40.66
C VAL A 282 8.03 73.99 40.20
N ASP A 283 8.91 73.89 39.21
CA ASP A 283 9.68 75.03 38.68
C ASP A 283 8.76 76.06 38.03
N SER A 284 7.71 75.64 37.33
CA SER A 284 6.68 76.51 36.77
C SER A 284 5.93 77.29 37.85
N LYS A 285 5.60 76.64 38.98
CA LYS A 285 5.00 77.33 40.13
C LYS A 285 5.97 78.36 40.73
N ALA A 286 7.22 77.96 40.97
CA ALA A 286 8.25 78.84 41.51
C ALA A 286 8.61 80.02 40.57
N GLN A 287 8.59 79.80 39.25
CA GLN A 287 8.76 80.87 38.25
C GLN A 287 7.57 81.83 38.26
N ARG A 288 6.33 81.32 38.32
CA ARG A 288 5.14 82.17 38.44
C ARG A 288 5.17 83.03 39.70
N GLU A 289 5.61 82.48 40.82
CA GLU A 289 5.79 83.25 42.07
C GLU A 289 6.86 84.34 41.91
N ARG A 290 8.00 84.05 41.25
CA ARG A 290 9.03 85.05 40.94
C ARG A 290 8.55 86.14 39.98
N VAL A 291 7.77 85.78 38.97
CA VAL A 291 7.17 86.77 38.05
C VAL A 291 6.18 87.65 38.81
N ALA A 292 5.32 87.06 39.64
CA ALA A 292 4.38 87.83 40.46
C ALA A 292 5.10 88.80 41.43
N SER A 293 6.24 88.40 42.02
CA SER A 293 7.03 89.32 42.85
C SER A 293 7.65 90.45 42.03
N MET A 294 8.24 90.14 40.87
CA MET A 294 8.78 91.14 39.95
C MET A 294 7.71 92.09 39.41
N GLU A 295 6.51 91.60 39.12
CA GLU A 295 5.36 92.42 38.73
C GLU A 295 4.90 93.35 39.86
N ALA A 296 4.88 92.85 41.11
CA ALA A 296 4.57 93.68 42.27
C ALA A 296 5.60 94.79 42.49
N GLU A 297 6.89 94.46 42.35
CA GLU A 297 7.99 95.44 42.37
C GLU A 297 7.89 96.44 41.21
N LEU A 298 7.61 95.98 39.99
CA LEU A 298 7.40 96.85 38.82
C LEU A 298 6.22 97.79 39.03
N GLU A 299 5.11 97.30 39.56
CA GLU A 299 3.96 98.13 39.91
C GLU A 299 4.29 99.12 41.03
N GLN A 300 5.13 98.74 41.99
CA GLN A 300 5.65 99.69 42.99
C GLN A 300 6.52 100.77 42.35
N VAL A 301 7.50 100.40 41.53
CA VAL A 301 8.38 101.33 40.81
C VAL A 301 7.57 102.22 39.87
N LYS A 302 6.57 101.70 39.17
CA LYS A 302 5.64 102.49 38.34
C LYS A 302 4.88 103.51 39.19
N ARG A 303 4.35 103.11 40.35
CA ARG A 303 3.69 104.07 41.27
C ARG A 303 4.68 105.14 41.75
N GLU A 304 5.92 104.77 42.06
CA GLU A 304 7.00 105.71 42.41
C GLU A 304 7.35 106.64 41.23
N LEU A 305 7.43 106.13 39.99
CA LEU A 305 7.68 106.91 38.78
C LEU A 305 6.52 107.85 38.45
N GLN A 306 5.28 107.40 38.59
CA GLN A 306 4.08 108.23 38.41
C GLN A 306 3.96 109.31 39.51
N SER A 307 4.55 109.07 40.69
CA SER A 307 4.67 110.09 41.75
C SER A 307 5.79 111.11 41.49
N ARG A 308 6.73 110.81 40.59
CA ARG A 308 7.68 111.78 40.01
C ARG A 308 7.04 112.42 38.76
N GLN A 309 6.90 113.74 38.77
CA GLN A 309 6.40 114.52 37.61
C GLN A 309 7.18 114.27 36.31
N PRO A 310 6.58 114.51 35.12
CA PRO A 310 7.19 114.19 33.84
C PRO A 310 8.22 115.25 33.45
N LEU A 311 9.40 114.83 33.01
CA LEU A 311 10.31 115.68 32.27
C LEU A 311 11.05 114.90 31.18
N SER A 312 11.01 115.50 29.99
CA SER A 312 11.92 115.36 28.85
C SER A 312 11.62 114.29 27.80
N GLU A 313 10.92 114.76 26.76
CA GLU A 313 11.28 114.83 25.33
C GLU A 313 11.99 113.67 24.58
N PRO A 314 11.71 113.55 23.26
CA PRO A 314 12.06 112.41 22.42
C PRO A 314 13.55 112.41 22.08
N ARG A 315 14.23 111.29 22.28
CA ARG A 315 15.61 111.09 21.87
C ARG A 315 15.63 110.47 20.47
N GLU A 316 15.90 111.30 19.46
CA GLU A 316 16.15 110.97 18.04
C GLU A 316 17.42 110.11 17.83
N GLY A 317 17.59 109.05 18.62
CA GLY A 317 18.76 108.15 18.56
C GLY A 317 18.45 106.73 18.09
N GLU A 318 17.17 106.36 17.95
CA GLU A 318 16.75 104.99 17.67
C GLU A 318 16.92 104.58 16.20
N ASP A 319 16.96 105.54 15.27
CA ASP A 319 17.08 105.24 13.82
C ASP A 319 18.40 104.53 13.47
N ASN A 320 19.51 104.87 14.12
CA ASN A 320 20.82 104.23 13.87
C ASN A 320 20.93 102.81 14.42
N ASP A 321 20.22 102.50 15.50
CA ASP A 321 20.21 101.16 16.08
C ASP A 321 19.17 100.27 15.40
N LEU A 322 18.04 100.85 14.98
CA LEU A 322 17.03 100.16 14.17
C LEU A 322 17.57 99.80 12.79
N GLU A 323 18.28 100.72 12.11
CA GLU A 323 18.91 100.46 10.82
C GLU A 323 20.01 99.39 10.93
N ARG A 324 20.80 99.40 12.02
CA ARG A 324 21.79 98.35 12.31
C ARG A 324 21.16 96.99 12.60
N VAL A 325 20.01 96.96 13.27
CA VAL A 325 19.26 95.72 13.53
C VAL A 325 18.62 95.20 12.24
N MET A 326 18.09 96.08 11.40
CA MET A 326 17.54 95.71 10.08
C MET A 326 18.63 95.16 9.15
N GLU A 327 19.83 95.76 9.12
CA GLU A 327 20.94 95.25 8.31
C GLU A 327 21.44 93.87 8.82
N LYS A 328 21.50 93.68 10.15
CA LYS A 328 21.82 92.37 10.75
C LYS A 328 20.74 91.32 10.47
N LEU A 329 19.47 91.71 10.48
CA LEU A 329 18.36 90.84 10.16
C LEU A 329 18.44 90.40 8.69
N ALA A 330 18.64 91.34 7.76
CA ALA A 330 18.81 91.04 6.34
C ALA A 330 19.99 90.08 6.08
N LYS A 331 21.13 90.27 6.75
CA LYS A 331 22.28 89.35 6.68
C LYS A 331 21.92 87.96 7.21
N LYS A 332 21.21 87.87 8.34
CA LYS A 332 20.77 86.58 8.90
C LYS A 332 19.75 85.86 8.02
N THR A 333 18.83 86.59 7.40
CA THR A 333 17.88 85.99 6.45
C THR A 333 18.61 85.43 5.23
N HIS A 334 19.62 86.14 4.72
CA HIS A 334 20.43 85.66 3.60
C HIS A 334 21.28 84.42 3.97
N GLU A 335 21.85 84.38 5.17
CA GLU A 335 22.55 83.20 5.71
C GLU A 335 21.60 82.00 5.86
N CYS A 336 20.36 82.21 6.31
CA CYS A 336 19.35 81.16 6.41
C CYS A 336 18.93 80.62 5.03
N GLU A 337 18.83 81.48 4.01
CA GLU A 337 18.52 81.08 2.64
C GLU A 337 19.67 80.25 2.05
N GLN A 338 20.93 80.68 2.24
CA GLN A 338 22.12 79.91 1.82
C GLN A 338 22.22 78.56 2.54
N LEU A 339 21.89 78.49 3.84
CA LEU A 339 21.84 77.23 4.56
C LEU A 339 20.71 76.32 4.09
N ARG A 340 19.57 76.88 3.68
CA ARG A 340 18.48 76.13 3.05
C ARG A 340 18.92 75.55 1.71
N GLU A 341 19.55 76.35 0.87
CA GLU A 341 20.04 75.94 -0.45
C GLU A 341 21.15 74.88 -0.34
N ALA A 342 22.07 75.03 0.62
CA ALA A 342 23.09 74.03 0.91
C ALA A 342 22.48 72.72 1.46
N LEU A 343 21.46 72.81 2.31
CA LEU A 343 20.75 71.64 2.83
C LEU A 343 19.96 70.93 1.73
N GLU A 344 19.29 71.68 0.84
CA GLU A 344 18.56 71.14 -0.29
C GLU A 344 19.50 70.52 -1.33
N SER A 345 20.66 71.14 -1.59
CA SER A 345 21.73 70.56 -2.40
C SER A 345 22.30 69.27 -1.79
N THR A 346 22.44 69.20 -0.46
CA THR A 346 22.94 67.99 0.22
C THR A 346 21.88 66.89 0.24
N ALA A 347 20.62 67.25 0.45
CA ALA A 347 19.50 66.31 0.43
C ALA A 347 19.26 65.74 -0.98
N THR A 348 19.39 66.55 -2.03
CA THR A 348 19.30 66.09 -3.42
C THR A 348 20.47 65.20 -3.80
N GLN A 349 21.70 65.52 -3.38
CA GLN A 349 22.87 64.67 -3.60
C GLN A 349 22.75 63.32 -2.87
N TYR A 350 22.32 63.33 -1.61
CA TYR A 350 22.09 62.11 -0.82
C TYR A 350 20.98 61.22 -1.40
N ASN A 351 19.90 61.82 -1.94
CA ASN A 351 18.83 61.05 -2.58
C ASN A 351 19.27 60.47 -3.93
N SER A 352 20.10 61.16 -4.71
CA SER A 352 20.62 60.65 -5.99
C SER A 352 21.62 59.49 -5.83
N GLU A 353 22.35 59.41 -4.71
CA GLU A 353 23.23 58.27 -4.41
C GLU A 353 22.46 57.00 -4.00
N ARG A 354 21.21 57.14 -3.52
CA ARG A 354 20.38 56.01 -3.06
C ARG A 354 19.68 55.25 -4.19
N ASP A 355 19.63 55.81 -5.39
CA ASP A 355 19.07 55.17 -6.59
C ASP A 355 20.03 54.16 -7.26
N VAL A 356 21.25 54.02 -6.73
CA VAL A 356 22.20 53.00 -7.17
C VAL A 356 22.10 51.79 -6.24
N LEU A 357 21.31 50.79 -6.63
CA LEU A 357 21.26 49.50 -5.95
C LEU A 357 22.67 48.89 -5.93
N ASP A 358 23.17 48.57 -4.74
CA ASP A 358 24.49 47.99 -4.57
C ASP A 358 24.59 46.68 -5.36
N LYS A 359 25.58 46.57 -6.26
CA LYS A 359 25.78 45.41 -7.14
C LYS A 359 25.93 44.12 -6.33
N SER A 360 26.46 44.22 -5.11
CA SER A 360 26.61 43.10 -4.19
C SER A 360 25.26 42.62 -3.62
N LEU A 361 24.34 43.54 -3.31
CA LEU A 361 23.00 43.24 -2.83
C LEU A 361 22.13 42.64 -3.94
N ALA A 362 22.22 43.16 -5.17
CA ALA A 362 21.55 42.60 -6.33
C ALA A 362 22.03 41.15 -6.62
N ALA A 363 23.34 40.90 -6.53
CA ALA A 363 23.91 39.56 -6.68
C ALA A 363 23.43 38.60 -5.58
N GLN A 364 23.40 39.05 -4.32
CA GLN A 364 22.90 38.24 -3.20
C GLN A 364 21.43 37.89 -3.33
N LEU A 365 20.59 38.80 -3.81
CA LEU A 365 19.17 38.50 -4.06
C LEU A 365 19.02 37.42 -5.14
N VAL A 366 19.78 37.50 -6.24
CA VAL A 366 19.75 36.48 -7.31
C VAL A 366 20.20 35.12 -6.79
N VAL A 367 21.27 35.06 -6.00
CA VAL A 367 21.73 33.82 -5.36
C VAL A 367 20.65 33.28 -4.41
N ALA A 368 20.07 34.12 -3.56
CA ALA A 368 19.00 33.74 -2.65
C ALA A 368 17.74 33.24 -3.36
N TYR A 369 17.45 33.72 -4.58
CA TYR A 369 16.34 33.21 -5.38
C TYR A 369 16.60 31.81 -5.97
N VAL A 370 17.86 31.52 -6.32
CA VAL A 370 18.24 30.20 -6.84
C VAL A 370 18.30 29.16 -5.72
N ASP A 371 18.83 29.53 -4.56
CA ASP A 371 19.09 28.63 -3.43
C ASP A 371 17.90 28.45 -2.47
N SER A 372 16.88 29.32 -2.52
CA SER A 372 15.74 29.26 -1.61
C SER A 372 14.54 28.49 -2.18
N ASP A 373 13.89 27.70 -1.33
CA ASP A 373 12.60 27.07 -1.61
C ASP A 373 11.43 28.08 -1.64
N LYS A 374 11.66 29.30 -1.14
CA LYS A 374 10.68 30.40 -1.08
C LYS A 374 10.86 31.41 -2.20
N LYS A 375 10.98 30.92 -3.43
CA LYS A 375 11.24 31.72 -4.65
C LYS A 375 10.25 32.87 -4.83
N GLY A 376 8.97 32.65 -4.52
CA GLY A 376 7.92 33.67 -4.63
C GLY A 376 8.11 34.86 -3.67
N GLU A 377 8.53 34.62 -2.42
CA GLU A 377 8.77 35.68 -1.43
C GLU A 377 10.01 36.50 -1.78
N VAL A 378 11.08 35.82 -2.23
CA VAL A 378 12.32 36.48 -2.67
C VAL A 378 12.06 37.33 -3.91
N LEU A 379 11.29 36.83 -4.87
CA LEU A 379 10.91 37.56 -6.07
C LEU A 379 10.01 38.76 -5.74
N GLN A 380 9.11 38.62 -4.76
CA GLN A 380 8.28 39.72 -4.29
C GLN A 380 9.09 40.81 -3.59
N LEU A 381 10.12 40.42 -2.83
CA LEU A 381 11.07 41.33 -2.21
C LEU A 381 11.90 42.06 -3.28
N MET A 382 12.40 41.34 -4.29
CA MET A 382 13.08 41.90 -5.45
C MET A 382 12.22 42.92 -6.20
N ALA A 383 10.96 42.57 -6.48
CA ALA A 383 10.02 43.45 -7.18
C ALA A 383 9.73 44.74 -6.40
N ARG A 384 9.67 44.67 -5.07
CA ARG A 384 9.51 45.84 -4.20
C ARG A 384 10.77 46.71 -4.17
N MET A 385 11.95 46.10 -4.13
CA MET A 385 13.23 46.80 -4.01
C MET A 385 13.68 47.46 -5.32
N MET A 386 13.38 46.83 -6.46
CA MET A 386 13.70 47.34 -7.80
C MET A 386 12.57 48.15 -8.44
N GLY A 387 11.45 48.36 -7.74
CA GLY A 387 10.33 49.16 -8.24
C GLY A 387 9.67 48.59 -9.51
N PHE A 388 9.46 47.27 -9.59
CA PHE A 388 8.87 46.64 -10.76
C PHE A 388 7.50 47.26 -11.09
N THR A 389 7.30 47.55 -12.37
CA THR A 389 5.98 47.90 -12.90
C THR A 389 5.03 46.70 -12.82
N GLU A 390 3.71 46.95 -12.78
CA GLU A 390 2.71 45.86 -12.71
C GLU A 390 2.82 44.89 -13.91
N GLU A 391 3.26 45.36 -15.07
CA GLU A 391 3.54 44.51 -16.24
C GLU A 391 4.75 43.58 -16.01
N GLN A 392 5.82 44.08 -15.41
CA GLN A 392 7.00 43.27 -15.08
C GLN A 392 6.69 42.26 -13.99
N LYS A 393 5.88 42.62 -12.98
CA LYS A 393 5.40 41.69 -11.94
C LYS A 393 4.62 40.52 -12.54
N ARG A 394 3.71 40.78 -13.49
CA ARG A 394 3.00 39.72 -14.21
C ARG A 394 3.93 38.80 -15.00
N ARG A 395 4.93 39.36 -15.68
CA ARG A 395 5.91 38.58 -16.46
C ARG A 395 6.80 37.66 -15.61
N VAL A 396 7.06 38.05 -14.36
CA VAL A 396 7.82 37.23 -13.41
C VAL A 396 6.91 36.37 -12.52
N GLY A 397 5.60 36.34 -12.76
CA GLY A 397 4.65 35.50 -12.02
C GLY A 397 4.22 36.04 -10.66
N ILE A 398 4.45 37.32 -10.37
CA ILE A 398 3.97 38.01 -9.15
C ILE A 398 2.67 38.74 -9.48
N GLY A 399 1.57 38.28 -8.87
CA GLY A 399 0.27 38.94 -8.95
C GLY A 399 -0.69 38.27 -9.92
N TYR A 400 -1.41 37.28 -9.38
CA TYR A 400 -2.85 36.96 -9.51
C TYR A 400 -3.01 35.44 -9.32
N PRO A 401 -3.73 34.96 -8.28
CA PRO A 401 -4.15 33.57 -8.23
C PRO A 401 -5.15 33.36 -9.37
N ILE A 402 -4.79 32.56 -10.36
CA ILE A 402 -5.77 32.04 -11.32
C ILE A 402 -6.64 31.07 -10.52
N GLU A 403 -7.85 31.52 -10.22
CA GLU A 403 -8.88 30.75 -9.54
C GLU A 403 -9.35 29.64 -10.50
N GLY A 404 -8.80 28.44 -10.33
CA GLY A 404 -9.11 27.31 -11.20
C GLY A 404 -8.19 26.11 -10.98
N ASN A 405 -8.46 25.37 -9.91
CA ASN A 405 -8.15 23.96 -9.73
C ASN A 405 -6.66 23.52 -9.72
N GLY A 406 -6.13 23.27 -8.52
CA GLY A 406 -5.20 22.18 -8.19
C GLY A 406 -3.91 21.99 -9.02
N GLY A 407 -2.77 22.35 -8.41
CA GLY A 407 -1.51 21.62 -8.56
C GLY A 407 -0.66 21.94 -9.81
N GLY A 408 0.58 22.41 -9.56
CA GLY A 408 1.75 22.09 -10.38
C GLY A 408 1.81 22.60 -11.83
N GLY A 409 2.69 23.58 -12.06
CA GLY A 409 3.52 23.63 -13.27
C GLY A 409 3.00 24.45 -14.46
N LEU A 410 3.75 25.50 -14.81
CA LEU A 410 3.93 25.96 -16.19
C LEU A 410 5.36 26.49 -16.41
N PHE A 411 6.37 25.69 -16.05
CA PHE A 411 7.58 25.62 -16.86
C PHE A 411 7.33 24.61 -17.99
N SER A 412 6.48 24.96 -18.95
CA SER A 412 6.32 24.25 -20.23
C SER A 412 5.38 25.06 -21.12
N SER A 413 5.91 26.07 -21.81
CA SER A 413 5.55 26.43 -23.19
C SER A 413 6.12 27.79 -23.58
N ILE A 414 7.45 27.90 -23.68
CA ILE A 414 8.09 28.72 -24.73
C ILE A 414 9.31 27.93 -25.24
N ILE A 415 9.04 26.73 -25.78
CA ILE A 415 9.77 26.15 -26.91
C ILE A 415 8.70 25.83 -27.95
N GLY A 416 8.69 26.64 -29.02
CA GLY A 416 8.17 26.34 -30.36
C GLY A 416 6.78 25.71 -30.52
N LEU A 417 5.78 26.54 -30.87
CA LEU A 417 4.97 26.27 -32.05
C LEU A 417 4.32 27.55 -32.59
N VAL A 418 4.63 27.82 -33.86
CA VAL A 418 4.11 28.89 -34.72
C VAL A 418 2.61 28.72 -35.00
N THR A 419 1.83 29.80 -35.06
CA THR A 419 1.03 30.24 -36.24
C THR A 419 0.22 31.54 -35.96
N PRO A 420 -0.15 32.33 -37.01
CA PRO A 420 -0.05 33.80 -36.99
C PRO A 420 -1.40 34.55 -37.07
N GLY A 421 -1.36 35.87 -36.82
CA GLY A 421 -2.40 36.86 -37.14
C GLY A 421 -2.96 37.57 -35.90
N GLU A 422 -3.22 38.88 -35.82
CA GLU A 422 -3.24 39.97 -36.78
C GLU A 422 -3.52 41.26 -35.97
N GLY A 423 -2.84 42.37 -36.27
CA GLY A 423 -3.34 43.72 -35.98
C GLY A 423 -2.88 44.45 -34.70
N GLY A 424 -1.89 45.34 -34.86
CA GLY A 424 -2.12 46.77 -34.60
C GLY A 424 -1.44 47.45 -33.41
N SER A 425 -0.32 48.13 -33.71
CA SER A 425 0.05 49.50 -33.25
C SER A 425 0.39 49.73 -31.76
N ALA A 426 1.41 50.46 -31.33
CA ALA A 426 2.64 51.02 -31.89
C ALA A 426 3.40 51.59 -30.68
N GLY A 427 4.71 51.37 -30.58
CA GLY A 427 5.55 52.06 -29.58
C GLY A 427 6.84 51.31 -29.25
N THR A 428 7.90 51.67 -29.99
CA THR A 428 9.32 51.34 -29.72
C THR A 428 9.73 49.87 -29.84
N THR A 429 9.74 49.39 -31.08
CA THR A 429 10.35 48.12 -31.51
C THR A 429 11.87 48.16 -31.41
N ILE A 430 12.41 47.44 -30.43
CA ILE A 430 13.70 46.74 -30.60
C ILE A 430 13.43 45.64 -31.63
N ASP A 431 14.25 45.57 -32.68
CA ASP A 431 14.10 44.65 -33.81
C ASP A 431 14.14 43.18 -33.32
N PRO A 432 13.01 42.44 -33.35
CA PRO A 432 12.92 41.09 -32.79
C PRO A 432 13.65 40.03 -33.64
N SER A 433 14.19 40.40 -34.80
CA SER A 433 14.99 39.52 -35.66
C SER A 433 16.41 39.25 -35.14
N THR A 434 16.88 39.98 -34.12
CA THR A 434 18.21 39.76 -33.51
C THR A 434 18.20 38.76 -32.34
N VAL A 435 17.02 38.40 -31.83
CA VAL A 435 16.85 37.59 -30.61
C VAL A 435 16.38 36.16 -30.92
N GLU A 436 15.93 35.90 -32.15
CA GLU A 436 15.43 34.58 -32.52
C GLU A 436 16.60 33.62 -32.82
N GLY A 437 16.95 32.80 -31.82
CA GLY A 437 17.90 31.69 -31.95
C GLY A 437 19.17 31.79 -31.08
N LYS A 438 19.38 32.88 -30.33
CA LYS A 438 20.50 32.98 -29.37
C LYS A 438 20.06 32.49 -27.99
N SER A 439 20.80 31.54 -27.43
CA SER A 439 20.57 31.07 -26.06
C SER A 439 20.80 32.23 -25.07
N PHE A 440 20.10 32.23 -23.94
CA PHE A 440 20.33 33.19 -22.85
C PHE A 440 21.82 33.24 -22.45
N ALA A 441 22.52 32.10 -22.54
CA ALA A 441 23.96 32.02 -22.33
C ALA A 441 24.78 32.78 -23.38
N ASP A 442 24.32 32.84 -24.63
CA ASP A 442 24.96 33.57 -25.72
C ASP A 442 24.79 35.09 -25.54
N MET A 443 23.59 35.53 -25.12
CA MET A 443 23.35 36.94 -24.81
C MET A 443 24.12 37.41 -23.58
N TRP A 444 24.22 36.57 -22.55
CA TRP A 444 25.03 36.86 -21.36
C TRP A 444 26.53 36.87 -21.63
N SER A 445 27.02 35.98 -22.50
CA SER A 445 28.43 35.96 -22.88
C SER A 445 28.78 37.13 -23.80
N GLU A 446 27.93 37.51 -24.75
CA GLU A 446 28.09 38.74 -25.55
C GLU A 446 28.09 39.98 -24.65
N PHE A 447 27.19 40.07 -23.66
CA PHE A 447 27.16 41.19 -22.71
C PHE A 447 28.42 41.27 -21.85
N LEU A 448 28.91 40.14 -21.30
CA LEU A 448 30.14 40.10 -20.52
C LEU A 448 31.38 40.44 -21.36
N LEU A 449 31.41 40.02 -22.62
CA LEU A 449 32.48 40.37 -23.56
C LEU A 449 32.45 41.85 -23.94
N ASP A 450 31.26 42.41 -24.17
CA ASP A 450 31.10 43.83 -24.50
C ASP A 450 31.50 44.72 -23.31
N GLU A 451 31.14 44.32 -22.09
CA GLU A 451 31.48 45.06 -20.88
C GLU A 451 32.96 44.92 -20.47
N ALA A 452 33.58 43.77 -20.73
CA ALA A 452 35.02 43.59 -20.59
C ALA A 452 35.82 44.40 -21.63
N SER A 453 35.23 44.69 -22.79
CA SER A 453 35.86 45.49 -23.84
C SER A 453 35.78 47.00 -23.58
N LYS A 454 34.75 47.47 -22.86
CA LYS A 454 34.59 48.86 -22.42
C LYS A 454 35.47 49.24 -21.22
N GLY A 455 36.03 48.26 -20.52
CA GLY A 455 36.93 48.45 -19.39
C GLY A 455 38.40 48.69 -19.77
N ARG A 456 38.71 49.14 -20.98
CA ARG A 456 40.08 49.41 -21.43
C ARG A 456 40.30 50.86 -21.87
#